data_AF-A0A1G3PTI8-F1
#
_entry.id   AF-A0A1G3PTI8-F1
#
_cell.length_a   1.000
_cell.length_b   1.000
_cell.length_c   1.000
_cell.angle_alpha   90.00
_cell.angle_beta   90.00
_cell.angle_gamma   90.00
#
_symmetry.space_group_name_H-M   'P 1'
#
loop_
_entity.id
_entity.type
_entity.pdbx_description
1 polymer ?
#
loop_
_entity_poly.entity_id
_entity_poly.type
_entity_poly.pdbx_seq_one_letter_code
_entity_poly.pdbx_strand_id
1 'polypeptide(L)'
;MKAILIGLAAIGLAVACAQAPLPDWKPKIEKIAQLTKQMKAEMMELKKGDTNAVKRIEAIDAELVKVQTELDEVYAKLPPEEQKKVEQASMNMLQEAMDLTNDELIDALTVE
;
A
#
# COMPACT_ATOMS: atom_id res chain seq x y z
N MET A 1 -6.83 49.94 33.78
CA MET A 1 -6.32 50.29 32.45
C MET A 1 -5.15 49.39 32.11
N LYS A 2 -5.31 48.59 31.05
CA LYS A 2 -4.32 48.08 30.06
C LYS A 2 -2.92 47.56 30.50
N ALA A 3 -2.72 46.28 30.17
CA ALA A 3 -1.51 45.58 29.69
C ALA A 3 -0.33 45.44 30.70
N ILE A 4 0.40 44.33 30.79
CA ILE A 4 1.11 43.61 29.71
C ILE A 4 1.31 42.13 30.09
N LEU A 5 1.08 41.27 29.08
CA LEU A 5 1.48 39.87 28.95
C LEU A 5 2.99 39.68 29.05
N ILE A 6 3.49 38.83 29.95
CA ILE A 6 4.74 38.07 29.74
C ILE A 6 4.60 36.67 30.34
N GLY A 7 4.43 35.69 29.45
CA GLY A 7 5.28 34.51 29.47
C GLY A 7 4.98 33.38 30.45
N LEU A 8 3.76 32.84 30.46
CA LEU A 8 3.55 31.44 30.83
C LEU A 8 3.86 30.55 29.61
N ALA A 9 5.14 30.47 29.27
CA ALA A 9 5.68 29.42 28.41
C ALA A 9 5.73 28.11 29.21
N ALA A 10 4.56 27.52 29.48
CA ALA A 10 4.43 26.21 30.10
C ALA A 10 3.11 25.51 29.71
N ILE A 11 2.67 25.70 28.47
CA ILE A 11 1.63 24.86 27.84
C ILE A 11 2.23 24.23 26.58
N GLY A 12 3.35 23.56 26.75
CA GLY A 12 3.91 22.67 25.75
C GLY A 12 4.35 21.44 26.51
N LEU A 13 3.86 20.27 26.13
CA LEU A 13 4.10 18.94 26.73
C LEU A 13 3.07 18.47 27.76
N ALA A 14 1.77 18.53 27.43
CA ALA A 14 0.80 17.58 27.97
C ALA A 14 -0.50 17.52 27.13
N VAL A 15 -0.38 17.22 25.84
CA VAL A 15 -1.48 16.52 25.12
C VAL A 15 -0.99 15.10 24.83
N ALA A 16 -0.57 14.42 25.89
CA ALA A 16 -0.45 12.98 25.90
C ALA A 16 -1.68 12.49 26.65
N CYS A 17 -2.76 12.16 25.93
CA CYS A 17 -3.83 11.27 26.41
C CYS A 17 -4.83 10.98 25.27
N ALA A 18 -4.76 9.74 24.76
CA ALA A 18 -5.80 9.07 24.00
C ALA A 18 -6.15 9.61 22.59
N GLN A 19 -5.17 9.71 21.69
CA GLN A 19 -5.48 9.38 20.30
C GLN A 19 -5.42 7.86 20.20
N ALA A 20 -6.55 7.24 19.85
CA ALA A 20 -6.56 5.81 19.51
C ALA A 20 -5.39 5.52 18.56
N PRO A 21 -4.69 4.38 18.69
CA PRO A 21 -3.64 4.03 17.74
C PRO A 21 -4.25 4.14 16.34
N LEU A 22 -3.58 4.93 15.49
CA LEU A 22 -4.03 5.10 14.11
C LEU A 22 -4.15 3.72 13.48
N PRO A 23 -5.23 3.45 12.71
CA PRO A 23 -5.37 2.17 12.05
C PRO A 23 -4.16 1.90 11.15
N ASP A 24 -3.52 0.74 11.34
CA ASP A 24 -2.25 0.44 10.67
C ASP A 24 -2.50 0.01 9.21
N TRP A 25 -2.12 0.90 8.28
CA TRP A 25 -2.29 0.70 6.85
C TRP A 25 -1.10 0.00 6.18
N LYS A 26 0.09 0.03 6.79
CA LYS A 26 1.32 -0.46 6.16
C LYS A 26 1.30 -1.98 5.89
N PRO A 27 0.85 -2.85 6.82
CA PRO A 27 0.78 -4.28 6.56
C PRO A 27 -0.17 -4.64 5.41
N LYS A 28 -1.20 -3.83 5.17
CA LYS A 28 -2.14 -4.04 4.06
C LYS A 28 -1.49 -3.73 2.71
N ILE A 29 -0.78 -2.61 2.61
CA ILE A 29 0.02 -2.28 1.42
C ILE A 29 1.08 -3.36 1.16
N GLU A 30 1.79 -3.83 2.20
CA GLU A 30 2.78 -4.90 2.06
C GLU A 30 2.14 -6.20 1.56
N LYS A 31 0.97 -6.58 2.09
CA LYS A 31 0.24 -7.77 1.65
C LYS A 31 -0.23 -7.62 0.20
N ILE A 32 -0.71 -6.45 -0.23
CA ILE A 32 -1.06 -6.18 -1.64
C ILE A 32 0.18 -6.34 -2.52
N ALA A 33 1.33 -5.77 -2.14
CA ALA A 33 2.56 -5.91 -2.91
C ALA A 33 3.03 -7.38 -3.04
N GLN A 34 2.91 -8.16 -1.97
CA GLN A 34 3.20 -9.59 -1.99
C GLN A 34 2.24 -10.37 -2.91
N LEU A 35 0.94 -10.09 -2.83
CA LEU A 35 -0.07 -10.73 -3.67
C LEU A 35 0.11 -10.36 -5.15
N THR A 36 0.43 -9.11 -5.48
CA THR A 36 0.73 -8.68 -6.85
C THR A 36 1.94 -9.43 -7.41
N LYS A 37 3.01 -9.64 -6.61
CA LYS A 37 4.16 -10.46 -7.00
C LYS A 37 3.79 -11.92 -7.24
N GLN A 38 2.95 -12.50 -6.39
CA GLN A 38 2.44 -13.86 -6.58
C GLN A 38 1.58 -13.97 -7.84
N MET A 39 0.69 -13.00 -8.08
CA MET A 39 -0.15 -12.97 -9.28
C MET A 39 0.70 -12.94 -10.55
N LYS A 40 1.77 -12.13 -10.56
CA LYS A 40 2.72 -12.11 -11.67
C LYS A 40 3.39 -13.48 -11.89
N ALA A 41 3.85 -14.12 -10.82
CA ALA A 41 4.46 -15.45 -10.91
C ALA A 41 3.48 -16.47 -11.52
N GLU A 42 2.23 -16.46 -11.07
CA GLU A 42 1.20 -17.35 -11.62
C GLU A 42 0.85 -17.02 -13.08
N MET A 43 0.84 -15.74 -13.47
CA MET A 43 0.69 -15.36 -14.88
C MET A 43 1.84 -15.89 -15.75
N MET A 44 3.06 -15.96 -15.24
CA MET A 44 4.19 -16.59 -15.95
C MET A 44 4.00 -18.10 -16.10
N GLU A 45 3.53 -18.79 -15.06
CA GLU A 45 3.22 -20.22 -15.14
C GLU A 45 2.07 -20.50 -16.13
N LEU A 46 1.07 -19.62 -16.17
CA LEU A 46 0.01 -19.68 -17.17
C LEU A 46 0.57 -19.52 -18.59
N LYS A 47 1.49 -18.59 -18.83
CA LYS A 47 2.19 -18.42 -20.12
C LYS A 47 2.99 -19.66 -20.52
N LYS A 48 3.54 -20.41 -19.56
CA LYS A 48 4.23 -21.69 -19.78
C LYS A 48 3.26 -22.85 -20.05
N GLY A 49 1.95 -22.63 -19.92
CA GLY A 49 0.91 -23.62 -20.20
C GLY A 49 0.32 -24.31 -18.97
N ASP A 50 0.65 -23.91 -17.73
CA ASP A 50 -0.02 -24.44 -16.55
C ASP A 50 -1.43 -23.85 -16.41
N THR A 51 -2.42 -24.58 -16.91
CA THR A 51 -3.84 -24.20 -16.80
C THR A 51 -4.36 -24.14 -15.36
N ASN A 52 -3.69 -24.78 -14.39
CA ASN A 52 -4.07 -24.64 -12.98
C ASN A 52 -3.70 -23.27 -12.40
N ALA A 53 -2.79 -22.53 -13.05
CA ALA A 53 -2.44 -21.18 -12.64
C ALA A 53 -3.65 -20.24 -12.68
N VAL A 54 -4.63 -20.48 -13.56
CA VAL A 54 -5.88 -19.68 -13.61
C VAL A 54 -6.59 -19.68 -12.25
N LYS A 55 -6.78 -20.86 -11.64
CA LYS A 55 -7.45 -20.96 -10.34
C LYS A 55 -6.66 -20.29 -9.21
N ARG A 56 -5.33 -20.34 -9.30
CA ARG A 56 -4.45 -19.68 -8.32
C ARG A 56 -4.50 -18.15 -8.49
N ILE A 57 -4.54 -17.65 -9.72
CA ILE A 57 -4.77 -16.24 -10.04
C ILE A 57 -6.12 -15.78 -9.48
N GLU A 58 -7.20 -16.53 -9.70
CA GLU A 58 -8.53 -16.20 -9.15
C GLU A 58 -8.52 -16.12 -7.62
N ALA A 59 -7.81 -17.03 -6.94
CA ALA A 59 -7.67 -17.01 -5.49
C ALA A 59 -6.88 -15.78 -5.00
N ILE A 60 -5.80 -15.42 -5.72
CA ILE A 60 -5.00 -14.23 -5.42
C ILE A 60 -5.82 -12.95 -5.65
N ASP A 61 -6.60 -12.88 -6.73
CA ASP A 61 -7.49 -11.75 -7.02
C ASP A 61 -8.54 -11.55 -5.92
N ALA A 62 -9.16 -12.63 -5.46
CA ALA A 62 -10.09 -12.58 -4.33
C ALA A 62 -9.42 -12.06 -3.04
N GLU A 63 -8.18 -12.47 -2.75
CA GLU A 63 -7.41 -11.93 -1.63
C GLU A 63 -7.05 -10.45 -1.83
N LEU A 64 -6.69 -10.03 -3.04
CA LEU A 64 -6.39 -8.65 -3.37
C LEU A 64 -7.61 -7.74 -3.13
N VAL A 65 -8.78 -8.13 -3.64
CA VAL A 65 -10.04 -7.39 -3.45
C VAL A 65 -10.37 -7.28 -1.96
N LYS A 66 -10.18 -8.35 -1.19
CA LYS A 66 -10.40 -8.34 0.26
C LYS A 66 -9.47 -7.35 0.96
N VAL A 67 -8.17 -7.44 0.72
CA VAL A 67 -7.17 -6.58 1.38
C VAL A 67 -7.33 -5.11 0.95
N GLN A 68 -7.71 -4.86 -0.30
CA GLN A 68 -8.04 -3.51 -0.79
C GLN A 68 -9.26 -2.94 -0.04
N THR A 69 -10.32 -3.73 0.13
CA THR A 69 -11.49 -3.30 0.89
C THR A 69 -11.12 -2.95 2.34
N GLU A 70 -10.31 -3.79 2.98
CA GLU A 70 -9.81 -3.52 4.34
C GLU A 70 -8.90 -2.26 4.39
N LEU A 71 -8.14 -1.99 3.33
CA LEU A 71 -7.31 -0.80 3.22
C LEU A 71 -8.17 0.45 3.04
N ASP A 72 -9.23 0.40 2.24
CA ASP A 72 -10.16 1.52 2.04
C ASP A 72 -10.87 1.90 3.36
N GLU A 73 -11.30 0.90 4.13
CA GLU A 73 -11.87 1.10 5.46
C GLU A 73 -10.90 1.75 6.46
N VAL A 74 -9.61 1.43 6.35
CA VAL A 74 -8.54 2.05 7.13
C VAL A 74 -8.28 3.47 6.64
N TYR A 75 -8.15 3.66 5.33
CA TYR A 75 -7.85 4.94 4.69
C TYR A 75 -8.89 6.01 5.02
N ALA A 76 -10.18 5.65 5.03
CA ALA A 76 -11.28 6.54 5.40
C ALA A 76 -11.19 7.07 6.84
N LYS A 77 -10.44 6.40 7.72
CA LYS A 77 -10.25 6.76 9.14
C LYS A 77 -8.91 7.49 9.39
N LEU A 78 -8.04 7.58 8.39
CA LEU A 78 -6.73 8.21 8.52
C LEU A 78 -6.84 9.75 8.42
N PRO A 79 -5.97 10.49 9.12
CA PRO A 79 -5.81 11.92 8.89
C PRO A 79 -5.22 12.18 7.49
N PRO A 80 -5.45 13.37 6.89
CA PRO A 80 -5.00 13.69 5.54
C PRO A 80 -3.50 13.47 5.29
N GLU A 81 -2.65 13.74 6.29
CA GLU A 81 -1.21 13.53 6.19
C GLU A 81 -0.81 12.05 6.10
N GLU A 82 -1.58 11.14 6.69
CA GLU A 82 -1.38 9.69 6.55
C GLU A 82 -2.01 9.16 5.27
N GLN A 83 -3.13 9.71 4.82
CA GLN A 83 -3.74 9.38 3.52
C GLN A 83 -2.76 9.64 2.36
N LYS A 84 -2.07 10.79 2.36
CA LYS A 84 -1.01 11.08 1.36
C LYS A 84 0.10 10.03 1.37
N LYS A 85 0.46 9.49 2.54
CA LYS A 85 1.48 8.42 2.64
C LYS A 85 0.97 7.11 2.05
N VAL A 86 -0.30 6.76 2.28
CA VAL A 86 -0.94 5.59 1.65
C VAL A 86 -0.95 5.75 0.13
N GLU A 87 -1.35 6.92 -0.37
CA GLU A 87 -1.35 7.23 -1.81
C GLU A 87 0.04 7.09 -2.41
N GLN A 88 1.06 7.71 -1.80
CA GLN A 88 2.44 7.60 -2.26
C GLN A 88 2.93 6.15 -2.24
N ALA A 89 2.62 5.39 -1.19
CA ALA A 89 3.01 3.98 -1.10
C ALA A 89 2.32 3.12 -2.18
N SER A 90 1.05 3.41 -2.47
CA SER A 90 0.28 2.73 -3.53
C SER A 90 0.85 3.05 -4.91
N MET A 91 1.20 4.31 -5.16
CA MET A 91 1.83 4.73 -6.41
C MET A 91 3.21 4.08 -6.61
N ASN A 92 4.04 4.02 -5.56
CA ASN A 92 5.33 3.33 -5.63
C ASN A 92 5.17 1.85 -5.97
N MET A 93 4.19 1.18 -5.37
CA MET A 93 3.89 -0.23 -5.66
C MET A 93 3.42 -0.43 -7.10
N LEU A 94 2.58 0.47 -7.63
CA LEU A 94 2.15 0.43 -9.04
C LEU A 94 3.35 0.64 -9.99
N GLN A 95 4.24 1.57 -9.66
CA GLN A 95 5.47 1.78 -10.41
C GLN A 95 6.36 0.53 -10.42
N GLU A 96 6.61 -0.07 -9.26
CA GLU A 96 7.37 -1.32 -9.16
C GLU A 96 6.74 -2.45 -9.98
N ALA A 97 5.40 -2.56 -9.97
CA ALA A 97 4.69 -3.55 -10.77
C ALA A 97 4.85 -3.31 -12.28
N MET A 98 4.84 -2.06 -12.74
CA MET A 98 5.05 -1.68 -14.14
C MET A 98 6.51 -1.89 -14.59
N ASP A 99 7.48 -1.51 -13.76
CA ASP A 99 8.91 -1.68 -14.06
C ASP A 99 9.26 -3.16 -14.19
N LEU A 100 8.73 -4.00 -13.28
CA LEU A 100 8.85 -5.45 -13.35
C LEU A 100 8.30 -6.06 -14.64
N THR A 101 7.28 -5.46 -15.27
CA THR A 101 6.78 -5.91 -16.59
C THR A 101 7.63 -5.42 -17.75
N ASN A 102 8.29 -4.27 -17.63
CA ASN A 102 9.15 -3.72 -18.68
C ASN A 102 10.47 -4.49 -18.79
N ASP A 103 11.11 -4.83 -17.68
CA ASP A 103 12.38 -5.59 -17.69
C ASP A 103 12.22 -6.96 -18.36
N GLU A 104 11.11 -7.67 -18.09
CA GLU A 104 10.81 -8.96 -18.72
C GLU A 104 10.45 -8.85 -20.20
N LEU A 105 9.83 -7.73 -20.63
CA LEU A 105 9.58 -7.46 -22.05
C LEU A 105 10.87 -7.14 -22.79
N ILE A 106 11.80 -6.42 -22.17
CA ILE A 106 13.11 -6.12 -22.73
C ILE A 106 13.95 -7.40 -22.86
N ASP A 107 13.97 -8.27 -21.84
CA ASP A 107 14.66 -9.56 -21.92
C ASP A 107 14.05 -10.47 -23.00
N ALA A 108 12.73 -10.48 -23.16
CA ALA A 108 12.07 -11.24 -24.22
C ALA A 108 12.36 -10.70 -25.65
N LEU A 109 12.71 -9.41 -25.78
CA LEU A 109 13.01 -8.75 -27.05
C LEU A 109 14.52 -8.70 -27.40
N THR A 110 15.40 -9.02 -26.45
CA THR A 110 16.87 -8.96 -26.63
C THR A 110 17.54 -10.32 -26.82
N VAL A 111 16.78 -11.42 -26.80
CA VAL A 111 17.26 -12.73 -27.28
C VAL A 111 17.11 -12.78 -28.81
N GLU A 112 18.07 -12.20 -29.51
CA GLU A 112 18.40 -12.53 -30.91
C GLU A 112 19.64 -13.44 -30.98
#